data_AF-A0A7W7RIR4-F1
#
_entry.id   AF-A0A7W7RIR4-F1
#
_cell.length_a   1.000
_cell.length_b   1.000
_cell.length_c   1.000
_cell.angle_alpha   90.00
_cell.angle_beta   90.00
_cell.angle_gamma   90.00
#
_symmetry.space_group_name_H-M   'P 1'
#
loop_
_entity.id
_entity.type
_entity.pdbx_description
1 polymer ?
#
loop_
_entity_poly.entity_id
_entity_poly.type
_entity_poly.pdbx_seq_one_letter_code
_entity_poly.pdbx_strand_id
1 'polypeptide(L)'
;MSRAVLSILSLSYEQGSRLDDVIEDALDAFGTELAVDGDPIRALKRLSELDAVRILTIHKCKELEFQKVVVLGVEKDLFWSDSAKSEFFVAVSRAKDEIAVTHVGFRALPSSSVKVWWENRTVHDHFLSYALK
;
A
#
# COMPACT_ATOMS: atom_id res chain seq x y z
N MET A 1 9.20 -29.10 0.97
CA MET A 1 8.85 -29.02 -0.46
C MET A 1 10.12 -29.22 -1.28
N SER A 2 10.08 -29.92 -2.42
CA SER A 2 11.27 -30.16 -3.26
C SER A 2 11.39 -29.11 -4.37
N ARG A 3 12.61 -28.90 -4.89
CA ARG A 3 12.88 -27.95 -6.00
C ARG A 3 12.01 -28.19 -7.23
N ALA A 4 11.76 -29.47 -7.54
CA ALA A 4 10.89 -29.89 -8.64
C ALA A 4 9.42 -29.44 -8.45
N VAL A 5 8.95 -29.27 -7.22
CA VAL A 5 7.60 -28.75 -6.96
C VAL A 5 7.55 -27.24 -7.18
N LEU A 6 8.61 -26.52 -6.81
CA LEU A 6 8.69 -25.06 -6.98
C LEU A 6 8.82 -24.64 -8.45
N SER A 7 9.54 -25.41 -9.26
CA SER A 7 9.70 -25.10 -10.69
C SER A 7 8.39 -25.15 -11.47
N ILE A 8 7.43 -26.00 -11.05
CA ILE A 8 6.14 -26.17 -11.72
C ILE A 8 5.16 -25.02 -11.38
N LEU A 9 5.43 -24.21 -10.34
CA LEU A 9 4.55 -23.11 -9.92
C LEU A 9 4.51 -21.95 -10.92
N SER A 10 5.52 -21.83 -11.79
CA SER A 10 5.57 -20.81 -12.83
C SER A 10 6.53 -21.24 -13.95
N LEU A 11 6.11 -21.02 -15.20
CA LEU A 11 6.93 -21.31 -16.39
C LEU A 11 8.28 -20.56 -16.38
N SER A 12 8.32 -19.39 -15.74
CA SER A 12 9.54 -18.60 -15.59
C SER A 12 10.53 -19.16 -14.55
N TYR A 13 10.13 -20.12 -13.71
CA TYR A 13 11.04 -20.83 -12.80
C TYR A 13 11.71 -22.05 -13.44
N GLU A 14 11.21 -22.52 -14.59
CA GLU A 14 11.87 -23.57 -15.39
C GLU A 14 12.96 -23.01 -16.31
N GLN A 15 12.96 -21.69 -16.56
CA GLN A 15 13.89 -21.04 -17.48
C GLN A 15 15.04 -20.32 -16.75
N GLY A 16 16.26 -20.79 -17.00
CA GLY A 16 17.49 -20.11 -16.56
C GLY A 16 17.73 -20.14 -15.05
N SER A 17 18.35 -19.08 -14.52
CA SER A 17 18.68 -18.91 -13.09
C SER A 17 17.53 -18.35 -12.26
N ARG A 18 16.37 -18.04 -12.86
CA ARG A 18 15.33 -17.22 -12.20
C ARG A 18 14.85 -17.78 -10.86
N LEU A 19 14.74 -19.10 -10.73
CA LEU A 19 14.40 -19.72 -9.45
C LEU A 19 15.50 -19.53 -8.41
N ASP A 20 16.76 -19.65 -8.80
CA ASP A 20 17.91 -19.42 -7.93
C ASP A 20 17.99 -17.95 -7.51
N ASP A 21 17.81 -17.01 -8.45
CA ASP A 21 17.80 -15.58 -8.19
C ASP A 21 16.70 -15.22 -7.17
N VAL A 22 15.49 -15.77 -7.32
CA VAL A 22 14.39 -15.54 -6.37
C VAL A 22 14.66 -16.15 -5.00
N ILE A 23 15.34 -17.30 -4.95
CA ILE A 23 15.74 -17.92 -3.69
C ILE A 23 16.78 -17.05 -2.99
N GLU A 24 17.77 -16.56 -3.73
CA GLU A 24 18.83 -15.68 -3.21
C GLU A 24 18.24 -14.35 -2.70
N ASP A 25 17.41 -13.69 -3.51
CA ASP A 25 16.69 -12.46 -3.12
C ASP A 25 15.87 -12.67 -1.83
N ALA A 26 15.18 -13.81 -1.73
CA ALA A 26 14.37 -14.12 -0.55
C ALA A 26 15.22 -14.41 0.70
N LEU A 27 16.37 -15.08 0.54
CA LEU A 27 17.31 -15.35 1.62
C LEU A 27 17.99 -14.07 2.11
N ASP A 28 18.38 -13.17 1.21
CA ASP A 28 18.97 -11.88 1.55
C ASP A 28 17.98 -10.98 2.28
N ALA A 29 16.73 -10.94 1.80
CA ALA A 29 15.67 -10.22 2.48
C ALA A 29 15.39 -10.79 3.88
N PHE A 30 15.34 -12.12 4.02
CA PHE A 30 15.19 -12.76 5.32
C PHE A 30 16.39 -12.49 6.25
N GLY A 31 17.62 -12.55 5.74
CA GLY A 31 18.83 -12.26 6.49
C GLY A 31 18.85 -10.83 7.01
N THR A 32 18.40 -9.87 6.19
CA THR A 32 18.22 -8.47 6.59
C THR A 32 17.24 -8.34 7.75
N GLU A 33 16.08 -9.00 7.67
CA GLU A 33 15.07 -9.00 8.73
C GLU A 33 15.50 -9.74 10.00
N LEU A 34 16.33 -10.78 9.85
CA LEU A 34 16.90 -11.54 10.96
C LEU A 34 17.94 -10.73 11.72
N ALA A 35 18.71 -9.88 11.04
CA ALA A 35 19.71 -9.03 11.67
C ALA A 35 19.13 -7.99 12.65
N VAL A 36 17.81 -7.70 12.57
CA VAL A 36 17.13 -6.72 13.44
C VAL A 36 17.12 -7.14 14.91
N ASP A 37 16.79 -8.41 15.21
CA ASP A 37 16.68 -8.91 16.58
C ASP A 37 17.12 -10.38 16.78
N GLY A 38 17.56 -11.06 15.72
CA GLY A 38 18.01 -12.46 15.76
C GLY A 38 16.89 -13.50 15.90
N ASP A 39 15.62 -13.09 15.94
CA ASP A 39 14.48 -14.01 16.08
C ASP A 39 13.94 -14.40 14.69
N PRO A 40 14.11 -15.66 14.26
CA PRO A 40 13.69 -16.11 12.93
C PRO A 40 12.17 -16.08 12.73
N ILE A 41 11.37 -16.24 13.79
CA ILE A 41 9.90 -16.16 13.68
C ILE A 41 9.49 -14.72 13.44
N ARG A 42 10.08 -13.76 14.16
CA ARG A 42 9.79 -12.34 13.95
C ARG A 42 10.33 -11.84 12.62
N ALA A 43 11.50 -12.28 12.20
CA ALA A 43 12.06 -11.98 10.89
C ALA A 43 11.12 -12.44 9.76
N LEU A 44 10.60 -13.67 9.85
CA LEU A 44 9.65 -14.17 8.87
C LEU A 44 8.33 -13.39 8.89
N LYS A 45 7.83 -13.00 10.06
CA LYS A 45 6.64 -12.15 10.17
C LYS A 45 6.84 -10.79 9.51
N ARG A 46 7.97 -10.12 9.78
CA ARG A 46 8.33 -8.84 9.15
C ARG A 46 8.44 -8.99 7.63
N LEU A 47 9.18 -10.00 7.17
CA LEU A 47 9.36 -10.31 5.75
C LEU A 47 8.04 -10.64 5.05
N SER A 48 7.15 -11.37 5.71
CA SER A 48 5.84 -11.75 5.18
C SER A 48 4.87 -10.59 5.06
N GLU A 49 5.22 -9.42 5.59
CA GLU A 49 4.37 -8.22 5.68
C GLU A 49 3.00 -8.49 6.32
N LEU A 50 2.80 -9.62 7.01
CA LEU A 50 1.50 -10.06 7.55
C LEU A 50 0.97 -9.09 8.60
N ASP A 51 1.86 -8.44 9.35
CA ASP A 51 1.54 -7.48 10.40
C ASP A 51 1.87 -6.02 9.99
N ALA A 52 2.17 -5.77 8.70
CA ALA A 52 2.60 -4.45 8.22
C ALA A 52 1.42 -3.56 7.80
N VAL A 53 1.49 -2.28 8.17
CA VAL A 53 0.56 -1.25 7.67
C VAL A 53 0.97 -0.85 6.26
N ARG A 54 0.11 -1.10 5.26
CA ARG A 54 0.38 -0.74 3.87
C ARG A 54 0.02 0.71 3.59
N ILE A 55 1.01 1.53 3.26
CA ILE A 55 0.82 2.91 2.78
C ILE A 55 0.93 2.89 1.25
N LEU A 56 -0.19 3.04 0.57
CA LEU A 56 -0.29 2.93 -0.88
C LEU A 56 -1.05 4.11 -1.47
N THR A 57 -0.78 4.42 -2.73
CA THR A 57 -1.64 5.32 -3.50
C THR A 57 -2.90 4.58 -3.96
N ILE A 58 -3.97 5.31 -4.25
CA ILE A 58 -5.25 4.75 -4.72
C ILE A 58 -5.06 3.88 -5.97
N HIS A 59 -4.19 4.30 -6.87
CA HIS A 59 -3.87 3.55 -8.09
C HIS A 59 -3.22 2.19 -7.81
N LYS A 60 -2.37 2.11 -6.77
CA LYS A 60 -1.66 0.88 -6.41
C LYS A 60 -2.51 -0.10 -5.60
N CYS A 61 -3.63 0.34 -5.02
CA CYS A 61 -4.53 -0.54 -4.27
C CYS A 61 -5.74 -1.06 -5.07
N LYS A 62 -5.91 -0.69 -6.35
CA LYS A 62 -7.11 -1.00 -7.16
C LYS A 62 -7.48 -2.49 -7.26
N GLU A 63 -6.53 -3.40 -7.07
CA GLU A 63 -6.74 -4.85 -7.11
C GLU A 63 -6.56 -5.53 -5.74
N LEU A 64 -6.37 -4.72 -4.70
CA LEU A 64 -6.21 -5.17 -3.33
C LEU A 64 -7.48 -4.90 -2.54
N GLU A 65 -7.64 -5.57 -1.40
CA GLU A 65 -8.69 -5.32 -0.42
C GLU A 65 -8.11 -5.49 0.99
N PHE A 66 -8.62 -4.71 1.94
CA PHE A 66 -8.14 -4.68 3.32
C PHE A 66 -9.30 -4.74 4.30
N GLN A 67 -9.11 -5.36 5.47
CA GLN A 67 -10.13 -5.34 6.53
C GLN A 67 -10.46 -3.90 6.94
N LYS A 68 -9.44 -3.07 7.11
CA LYS A 68 -9.58 -1.66 7.47
C LYS A 68 -8.78 -0.77 6.53
N VAL A 69 -9.37 0.36 6.12
CA VAL A 69 -8.70 1.33 5.24
C VAL A 69 -8.79 2.72 5.85
N VAL A 70 -7.68 3.46 5.83
CA VAL A 70 -7.65 4.88 6.15
C VAL A 70 -7.41 5.67 4.86
N VAL A 71 -8.41 6.42 4.41
CA VAL A 71 -8.27 7.34 3.27
C VAL A 71 -7.86 8.70 3.81
N LEU A 72 -6.59 9.05 3.60
CA LEU A 72 -6.00 10.29 4.11
C LEU A 72 -6.23 11.47 3.16
N GLY A 73 -6.59 12.62 3.72
CA GLY A 73 -6.59 13.90 3.01
C GLY A 73 -7.67 14.01 1.94
N VAL A 74 -8.92 13.71 2.29
CA VAL A 74 -10.09 13.91 1.42
C VAL A 74 -10.43 15.40 1.35
N GLU A 75 -9.60 16.10 0.58
CA GLU A 75 -9.51 17.54 0.42
C GLU A 75 -9.63 17.87 -1.08
N LYS A 76 -10.28 18.99 -1.43
CA LYS A 76 -10.43 19.44 -2.83
C LYS A 76 -9.07 19.67 -3.50
N ASP A 77 -8.09 20.12 -2.73
CA ASP A 77 -6.73 20.41 -3.17
C ASP A 77 -5.90 19.14 -3.48
N LEU A 78 -6.36 17.96 -3.04
CA LEU A 78 -5.74 16.66 -3.33
C LEU A 78 -6.58 15.84 -4.32
N PHE A 79 -7.90 15.95 -4.26
CA PHE A 79 -8.86 15.31 -5.16
C PHE A 79 -9.35 16.28 -6.25
N TRP A 80 -8.42 16.81 -7.05
CA TRP A 80 -8.69 17.87 -8.03
C TRP A 80 -8.83 17.38 -9.48
N SER A 81 -8.66 16.09 -9.75
CA SER A 81 -8.79 15.51 -11.09
C SER A 81 -10.25 15.24 -11.48
N ASP A 82 -10.53 15.15 -12.78
CA ASP A 82 -11.85 14.71 -13.27
C ASP A 82 -12.17 13.26 -12.84
N SER A 83 -11.14 12.46 -12.59
CA SER A 83 -11.24 11.10 -12.07
C SER A 83 -11.38 11.02 -10.55
N ALA A 84 -11.29 12.15 -9.82
CA ALA A 84 -11.25 12.17 -8.36
C ALA A 84 -12.41 11.43 -7.69
N LYS A 85 -13.62 11.53 -8.28
CA LYS A 85 -14.79 10.80 -7.78
C LYS A 85 -14.62 9.29 -7.91
N SER A 86 -14.16 8.82 -9.07
CA SER A 86 -13.89 7.40 -9.31
C SER A 86 -12.75 6.90 -8.41
N GLU A 87 -11.69 7.68 -8.27
CA GLU A 87 -10.57 7.37 -7.37
C GLU A 87 -11.02 7.25 -5.92
N PHE A 88 -11.85 8.17 -5.44
CA PHE A 88 -12.43 8.09 -4.11
C PHE A 88 -13.25 6.81 -3.93
N PHE A 89 -14.12 6.44 -4.88
CA PHE A 89 -14.86 5.17 -4.79
C PHE A 89 -13.97 3.94 -4.88
N VAL A 90 -12.89 3.98 -5.67
CA VAL A 90 -11.88 2.92 -5.66
C VAL A 90 -11.27 2.80 -4.27
N ALA A 91 -10.84 3.90 -3.65
CA ALA A 91 -10.26 3.90 -2.31
C ALA A 91 -11.23 3.35 -1.25
N VAL A 92 -12.48 3.84 -1.26
CA VAL A 92 -13.52 3.42 -0.30
C VAL A 92 -13.86 1.95 -0.45
N SER A 93 -14.00 1.46 -1.69
CA SER A 93 -14.30 0.04 -1.96
C SER A 93 -13.18 -0.92 -1.60
N ARG A 94 -12.01 -0.44 -1.16
CA ARG A 94 -10.93 -1.31 -0.67
C ARG A 94 -11.17 -1.81 0.75
N ALA A 95 -12.05 -1.15 1.51
CA ALA A 95 -12.39 -1.53 2.88
C ALA A 95 -13.43 -2.65 2.88
N LYS A 96 -13.18 -3.71 3.64
CA LYS A 96 -14.16 -4.78 3.90
C LYS A 96 -15.05 -4.45 5.09
N ASP A 97 -14.44 -4.03 6.19
CA ASP A 97 -15.13 -3.92 7.48
C ASP A 97 -15.20 -2.47 7.98
N GLU A 98 -14.08 -1.74 7.92
CA GLU A 98 -13.99 -0.39 8.49
C GLU A 98 -13.27 0.57 7.57
N ILE A 99 -13.81 1.79 7.47
CA ILE A 99 -13.17 2.89 6.76
C ILE A 99 -13.07 4.12 7.66
N ALA A 100 -11.89 4.71 7.70
CA ALA A 100 -11.69 6.02 8.28
C ALA A 100 -11.28 7.00 7.18
N VAL A 101 -11.99 8.13 7.10
CA VAL A 101 -11.69 9.17 6.12
C VAL A 101 -11.27 10.44 6.86
N THR A 102 -10.12 11.00 6.49
CA THR A 102 -9.56 12.17 7.20
C THR A 102 -9.37 13.36 6.27
N HIS A 103 -9.40 14.55 6.84
CA HIS A 103 -9.04 15.80 6.20
C HIS A 103 -8.35 16.69 7.23
N VAL A 104 -7.58 17.68 6.78
CA VAL A 104 -7.01 18.72 7.63
C VAL A 104 -7.35 20.11 7.08
N GLY A 105 -7.29 21.14 7.91
CA GLY A 105 -7.41 22.53 7.46
C GLY A 105 -6.09 23.15 7.01
N PHE A 106 -4.96 22.60 7.45
CA PHE A 106 -3.62 23.08 7.12
C PHE A 106 -2.65 21.92 6.91
N ARG A 107 -1.81 22.03 5.87
CA ARG A 107 -0.74 21.08 5.56
C ARG A 107 0.51 21.83 5.12
N ALA A 108 1.53 21.83 5.98
CA ALA A 108 2.82 22.48 5.70
C ALA A 108 3.41 22.06 4.34
N LEU A 109 4.06 22.99 3.65
CA LEU A 109 4.84 22.70 2.45
C LEU A 109 5.87 21.59 2.74
N PRO A 110 5.87 20.47 1.98
CA PRO A 110 6.87 19.44 2.16
C PRO A 110 8.26 19.95 1.76
N SER A 111 9.30 19.34 2.33
CA SER A 111 10.70 19.67 1.98
C SER A 111 11.08 19.26 0.56
N SER A 112 10.30 18.39 -0.07
CA SER A 112 10.48 17.96 -1.46
C SER A 112 9.87 18.95 -2.46
N SER A 113 10.49 19.05 -3.64
CA SER A 113 10.00 19.92 -4.71
C SER A 113 8.63 19.46 -5.22
N VAL A 114 7.61 20.29 -5.05
CA VAL A 114 6.24 20.09 -5.59
C VAL A 114 5.88 21.23 -6.52
N LYS A 115 5.26 20.90 -7.66
CA LYS A 115 4.87 21.88 -8.68
C LYS A 115 3.75 22.81 -8.20
N VAL A 116 2.80 22.27 -7.44
CA VAL A 116 1.67 23.00 -6.88
C VAL A 116 1.37 22.47 -5.49
N TRP A 117 1.26 23.36 -4.52
CA TRP A 117 0.92 23.02 -3.15
C TRP A 117 0.15 24.16 -2.48
N TRP A 118 -1.01 23.85 -1.93
CA TRP A 118 -1.77 24.77 -1.10
C TRP A 118 -1.62 24.35 0.36
N GLU A 119 -1.20 25.28 1.22
CA GLU A 119 -1.05 24.95 2.65
C GLU A 119 -2.39 24.93 3.37
N ASN A 120 -3.25 25.90 3.07
CA ASN A 120 -4.64 25.89 3.51
C ASN A 120 -5.42 24.88 2.67
N ARG A 121 -6.13 23.99 3.35
CA ARG A 121 -6.84 22.87 2.73
C ARG A 121 -8.33 23.05 2.86
N THR A 122 -9.03 22.71 1.79
CA THR A 122 -10.49 22.72 1.75
C THR A 122 -11.01 21.30 1.81
N VAL A 123 -11.83 21.00 2.80
CA VAL A 123 -12.50 19.70 2.93
C VAL A 123 -13.33 19.38 1.68
N HIS A 124 -13.36 18.11 1.28
CA HIS A 124 -14.19 17.65 0.17
C HIS A 124 -15.56 17.14 0.66
N ASP A 125 -16.43 18.04 1.13
CA ASP A 125 -17.72 17.73 1.78
C ASP A 125 -18.56 16.70 1.02
N HIS A 126 -18.64 16.84 -0.30
CA HIS A 126 -19.40 15.94 -1.14
C HIS A 126 -18.90 14.49 -1.09
N PHE A 127 -17.58 14.27 -0.96
CA PHE A 127 -17.02 12.92 -0.84
C PHE A 127 -17.21 12.37 0.57
N LEU A 128 -16.99 13.20 1.59
CA LEU A 128 -17.26 12.80 2.97
C LEU A 128 -18.72 12.41 3.18
N SER A 129 -19.66 13.07 2.50
CA SER A 129 -21.09 12.73 2.59
C SER A 129 -21.42 11.30 2.15
N TYR A 130 -20.58 10.69 1.30
CA TYR A 130 -20.74 9.28 0.90
C TYR A 130 -20.24 8.29 1.95
N ALA A 131 -19.29 8.69 2.81
CA ALA A 131 -18.70 7.83 3.83
C ALA A 131 -19.41 7.93 5.19
N LEU A 132 -20.31 8.91 5.37
CA LEU A 132 -21.06 9.16 6.62
C LEU A 132 -22.43 8.47 6.66
N LYS A 133 -22.70 7.50 5.77
CA LYS A 133 -23.97 6.76 5.72
C LYS A 133 -23.84 5.36 6.29
#